data_AF-A0A7Y6YAW1-F1
#
_entry.id   AF-A0A7Y6YAW1-F1
#
_cell.length_a   1.000
_cell.length_b   1.000
_cell.length_c   1.000
_cell.angle_alpha   90.00
_cell.angle_beta   90.00
_cell.angle_gamma   90.00
#
_symmetry.space_group_name_H-M   'P 1'
#
loop_
_entity.id
_entity.type
_entity.pdbx_description
1 polymer ?
#
loop_
_entity_poly.entity_id
_entity_poly.type
_entity_poly.pdbx_seq_one_letter_code
_entity_poly.pdbx_strand_id
1 'polypeptide(L)'
;MRKVTLLGRLAAWLAYRLFRGPFARRSPLVHKLAMKLFRYGAERGDRAALTTYGSLLHFRGADPQSRTQGALYLQAAAEQGDAKALWLVGKFYEEGVMPFFARDQKRAQECFYKAAELGHPLAQSHVEASER
;
A
#
# COMPACT_ATOMS: atom_id res chain seq x y z
N MET A 1 11.35 -17.21 3.86
CA MET A 1 11.23 -16.03 4.75
C MET A 1 12.20 -14.95 4.27
N ARG A 2 11.72 -13.88 3.62
CA ARG A 2 12.60 -12.77 3.19
C ARG A 2 13.02 -12.01 4.44
N LYS A 3 14.30 -12.08 4.83
CA LYS A 3 14.83 -11.36 5.99
C LYS A 3 14.68 -9.85 5.73
N VAL A 4 13.79 -9.18 6.46
CA VAL A 4 13.68 -7.72 6.46
C VAL A 4 15.01 -7.18 7.00
N THR A 5 15.81 -6.56 6.14
CA THR A 5 17.15 -6.07 6.54
C THR A 5 17.05 -4.64 7.05
N LEU A 6 17.89 -4.30 8.05
CA LEU A 6 18.01 -2.95 8.61
C LEU A 6 18.23 -1.88 7.52
N LEU A 7 18.97 -2.24 6.46
CA LEU A 7 19.19 -1.41 5.28
C LEU A 7 17.89 -1.04 4.56
N GLY A 8 16.92 -1.95 4.49
CA GLY A 8 15.61 -1.67 3.88
C GLY A 8 14.81 -0.64 4.69
N ARG A 9 14.84 -0.75 6.02
CA ARG A 9 14.15 0.18 6.94
C ARG A 9 14.78 1.58 6.89
N LEU A 10 16.11 1.65 6.84
CA LEU A 10 16.85 2.91 6.69
C LEU A 10 16.56 3.58 5.34
N ALA A 11 16.52 2.81 4.26
CA ALA A 11 16.16 3.33 2.93
C ALA A 11 14.73 3.88 2.92
N ALA A 12 13.77 3.16 3.52
CA ALA A 12 12.39 3.62 3.66
C ALA A 12 12.30 4.91 4.49
N TRP A 13 13.00 4.97 5.62
CA TRP A 13 13.05 6.17 6.47
C TRP A 13 13.59 7.39 5.73
N LEU A 14 14.69 7.25 4.98
CA LEU A 14 15.24 8.31 4.16
C LEU A 14 14.25 8.76 3.08
N ALA A 15 13.57 7.81 2.42
CA ALA A 15 12.54 8.11 1.44
C ALA A 15 11.39 8.93 2.04
N TYR A 16 10.92 8.57 3.25
CA TYR A 16 9.89 9.32 3.96
C TYR A 16 10.36 10.73 4.33
N ARG A 17 11.61 10.88 4.78
CA ARG A 17 12.20 12.19 5.11
C ARG A 17 12.22 13.11 3.90
N LEU A 18 12.64 12.59 2.75
CA LEU A 18 12.63 13.32 1.48
C LEU A 18 11.18 13.65 1.05
N PHE A 19 10.28 12.67 1.07
CA PHE A 19 8.91 12.85 0.59
C PHE A 19 8.07 13.84 1.42
N ARG A 20 8.33 13.94 2.73
CA ARG A 20 7.67 14.90 3.63
C ARG A 20 8.24 16.32 3.54
N GLY A 21 9.38 16.52 2.89
CA GLY A 21 9.97 17.84 2.70
C GLY A 21 9.22 18.68 1.64
N PRO A 22 8.84 19.94 1.92
CA PRO A 22 8.06 20.77 0.99
C PRO A 22 8.78 21.03 -0.35
N PHE A 23 10.11 21.18 -0.33
CA PHE A 23 10.93 21.40 -1.53
C PHE A 23 11.20 20.12 -2.31
N ALA A 24 11.33 18.99 -1.61
CA ALA A 24 11.61 17.69 -2.18
C ALA A 24 10.43 17.12 -2.99
N ARG A 25 9.19 17.50 -2.67
CA ARG A 25 7.99 17.08 -3.41
C ARG A 25 7.88 17.71 -4.81
N ARG A 26 8.49 18.88 -5.02
CA ARG A 26 8.46 19.62 -6.30
C ARG A 26 9.60 19.25 -7.25
N SER A 27 10.69 18.67 -6.74
CA SER A 27 11.83 18.28 -7.56
C SER A 27 11.64 16.90 -8.21
N PRO A 28 11.71 16.79 -9.55
CA PRO A 28 11.54 15.50 -10.24
C PRO A 28 12.67 14.51 -9.89
N LEU A 29 13.87 15.01 -9.58
CA LEU A 29 15.01 14.18 -9.19
C LEU A 29 14.80 13.55 -7.81
N VAL A 30 14.32 14.34 -6.85
CA VAL A 30 14.05 13.86 -5.49
C VAL A 30 12.88 12.89 -5.49
N HIS A 31 11.85 13.14 -6.31
CA HIS A 31 10.76 12.19 -6.53
C HIS A 31 11.27 10.85 -7.07
N LYS A 32 12.11 10.86 -8.12
CA LYS A 32 12.72 9.64 -8.69
C LYS A 32 13.57 8.89 -7.65
N LEU A 33 14.35 9.60 -6.85
CA LEU A 33 15.16 9.03 -5.76
C LEU A 33 14.28 8.38 -4.67
N ALA A 34 13.25 9.09 -4.20
CA ALA A 34 12.31 8.56 -3.22
C ALA A 34 11.62 7.29 -3.75
N MET A 35 11.22 7.28 -5.02
CA MET A 35 10.62 6.10 -5.64
C MET A 35 11.58 4.91 -5.70
N LYS A 36 12.86 5.13 -6.03
CA LYS A 36 13.90 4.07 -5.98
C LYS A 36 14.09 3.53 -4.56
N LEU A 37 14.12 4.40 -3.55
CA LEU A 37 14.29 3.99 -2.15
C LEU A 37 13.06 3.22 -1.64
N PHE A 38 11.84 3.67 -1.95
CA PHE A 38 10.62 2.96 -1.61
C PHE A 38 10.56 1.59 -2.29
N ARG A 39 10.92 1.51 -3.57
CA ARG A 39 11.05 0.22 -4.28
C ARG A 39 12.02 -0.71 -3.57
N TYR A 40 13.21 -0.22 -3.22
CA TYR A 40 14.23 -1.01 -2.54
C TYR A 40 13.77 -1.53 -1.15
N GLY A 41 13.05 -0.70 -0.39
CA GLY A 41 12.43 -1.10 0.87
C GLY A 41 11.31 -2.13 0.68
N ALA A 42 10.45 -1.93 -0.32
CA ALA A 42 9.36 -2.84 -0.68
C ALA A 42 9.88 -4.22 -1.11
N GLU A 43 10.92 -4.29 -1.94
CA GLU A 43 11.55 -5.55 -2.37
C GLU A 43 12.14 -6.34 -1.17
N ARG A 44 12.51 -5.65 -0.10
CA ARG A 44 12.98 -6.24 1.17
C ARG A 44 11.86 -6.56 2.16
N GLY A 45 10.61 -6.32 1.78
CA GLY A 45 9.45 -6.61 2.60
C GLY A 45 9.20 -5.61 3.74
N ASP A 46 9.78 -4.40 3.68
CA ASP A 46 9.41 -3.37 4.66
C ASP A 46 7.95 -2.97 4.46
N ARG A 47 7.11 -3.24 5.47
CA ARG A 47 5.66 -3.02 5.44
C ARG A 47 5.30 -1.58 5.04
N ALA A 48 5.97 -0.59 5.61
CA ALA A 48 5.68 0.81 5.34
C ALA A 48 6.10 1.22 3.92
N ALA A 49 7.20 0.67 3.40
CA ALA A 49 7.62 0.87 2.03
C ALA A 49 6.68 0.16 1.04
N LEU A 50 6.22 -1.06 1.34
CA LEU A 50 5.23 -1.78 0.53
C LEU A 50 3.95 -0.97 0.38
N THR A 51 3.35 -0.52 1.50
CA THR A 51 2.11 0.27 1.46
C THR A 51 2.28 1.58 0.69
N THR A 52 3.38 2.30 0.92
CA THR A 52 3.61 3.60 0.27
C THR A 52 3.98 3.48 -1.19
N TYR A 53 4.90 2.57 -1.53
CA TYR A 53 5.27 2.31 -2.93
C TYR A 53 4.08 1.80 -3.72
N GLY A 54 3.32 0.85 -3.16
CA GLY A 54 2.12 0.30 -3.77
C GLY A 54 1.04 1.36 -4.00
N SER A 55 0.77 2.22 -3.01
CA SER A 55 -0.16 3.35 -3.17
C SER A 55 0.31 4.34 -4.24
N LEU A 56 1.61 4.66 -4.29
CA LEU A 56 2.15 5.58 -5.30
C LEU A 56 2.00 5.02 -6.71
N LEU A 57 2.32 3.74 -6.91
CA LEU A 57 2.15 3.08 -8.19
C LEU A 57 0.67 2.94 -8.59
N HIS A 58 -0.19 2.56 -7.65
CA HIS A 58 -1.61 2.35 -7.94
C HIS A 58 -2.35 3.64 -8.29
N PHE A 59 -2.16 4.71 -7.51
CA PHE A 59 -2.91 5.96 -7.68
C PHE A 59 -2.21 6.98 -8.57
N ARG A 60 -0.89 6.87 -8.77
CA ARG A 60 -0.10 7.82 -9.59
C ARG A 60 0.72 7.17 -10.69
N GLY A 61 0.57 5.87 -10.92
CA GLY A 61 1.21 5.16 -12.03
C GLY A 61 0.69 5.68 -13.37
N ALA A 62 1.61 5.96 -14.28
CA ALA A 62 1.31 6.50 -15.60
C ALA A 62 0.51 5.51 -16.47
N ASP A 63 0.83 4.23 -16.36
CA ASP A 63 0.26 3.15 -17.16
C ASP A 63 -0.53 2.13 -16.32
N PRO A 64 -1.44 1.35 -16.93
CA PRO A 64 -2.22 0.34 -16.23
C PRO A 64 -1.37 -0.74 -15.53
N GLN A 65 -0.23 -1.13 -16.11
CA GLN A 65 0.62 -2.19 -15.55
C GLN A 65 1.25 -1.74 -14.23
N SER A 66 1.73 -0.50 -14.18
CA SER A 66 2.21 0.14 -12.95
C SER A 66 1.12 0.16 -11.88
N ARG A 67 -0.14 0.48 -12.26
CA ARG A 67 -1.24 0.51 -11.29
C ARG A 67 -1.55 -0.87 -10.72
N THR A 68 -1.56 -1.89 -11.59
CA THR A 68 -1.74 -3.28 -11.20
C THR A 68 -0.59 -3.77 -10.31
N GLN A 69 0.65 -3.41 -10.64
CA GLN A 69 1.81 -3.72 -9.80
C GLN A 69 1.71 -3.07 -8.42
N GLY A 70 1.19 -1.83 -8.36
CA GLY A 70 0.90 -1.15 -7.10
C GLY A 70 -0.09 -1.91 -6.22
N ALA A 71 -1.14 -2.49 -6.83
CA ALA A 71 -2.12 -3.31 -6.12
C ALA A 71 -1.48 -4.60 -5.55
N LEU A 72 -0.55 -5.22 -6.26
CA LEU A 72 0.19 -6.40 -5.77
C LEU A 72 1.11 -6.06 -4.58
N TYR A 73 1.77 -4.89 -4.59
CA TYR A 73 2.54 -4.44 -3.43
C TYR A 73 1.66 -4.15 -2.20
N LEU A 74 0.45 -3.62 -2.42
CA LEU A 74 -0.54 -3.43 -1.36
C LEU A 74 -1.05 -4.77 -0.83
N GLN A 75 -1.27 -5.77 -1.68
CA GLN A 75 -1.59 -7.12 -1.23
C GLN A 75 -0.49 -7.71 -0.33
N ALA A 76 0.78 -7.57 -0.73
CA ALA A 76 1.89 -8.03 0.10
C ALA A 76 2.00 -7.27 1.44
N ALA A 77 1.63 -5.99 1.50
CA ALA A 77 1.54 -5.26 2.76
C ALA A 77 0.35 -5.72 3.62
N ALA A 78 -0.80 -6.02 3.00
CA ALA A 78 -1.98 -6.53 3.67
C ALA A 78 -1.71 -7.90 4.31
N GLU A 79 -0.96 -8.77 3.64
CA GLU A 79 -0.49 -10.06 4.17
C GLU A 79 0.43 -9.90 5.41
N GLN A 80 1.06 -8.74 5.57
CA GLN A 80 1.85 -8.39 6.77
C GLN A 80 1.02 -7.65 7.84
N GLY A 81 -0.31 -7.59 7.72
CA GLY A 81 -1.18 -6.92 8.68
C GLY A 81 -1.07 -5.40 8.65
N ASP A 82 -0.81 -4.79 7.48
CA ASP A 82 -0.96 -3.35 7.33
C ASP A 82 -2.44 -2.97 7.18
N ALA A 83 -3.00 -2.31 8.18
CA ALA A 83 -4.43 -1.98 8.24
C ALA A 83 -4.89 -1.11 7.05
N LYS A 84 -4.03 -0.18 6.60
CA LYS A 84 -4.30 0.66 5.43
C LYS A 84 -4.28 -0.16 4.13
N ALA A 85 -3.31 -1.05 3.98
CA ALA A 85 -3.25 -1.91 2.81
C ALA A 85 -4.43 -2.89 2.75
N LEU A 86 -4.86 -3.46 3.88
CA LEU A 86 -6.07 -4.29 3.97
C LEU A 86 -7.31 -3.54 3.50
N TRP A 87 -7.51 -2.30 3.94
CA TRP A 87 -8.61 -1.46 3.45
C TRP A 87 -8.57 -1.27 1.92
N LEU A 88 -7.39 -0.99 1.36
CA LEU A 88 -7.23 -0.80 -0.09
C LEU A 88 -7.45 -2.08 -0.88
N VAL A 89 -6.96 -3.22 -0.39
CA VAL A 89 -7.18 -4.54 -1.01
C VAL A 89 -8.66 -4.93 -0.96
N GLY A 90 -9.36 -4.60 0.13
CA GLY A 90 -10.81 -4.77 0.21
C GLY A 90 -11.53 -3.98 -0.90
N LYS A 91 -11.12 -2.72 -1.12
CA LYS A 91 -11.63 -1.91 -2.24
C LYS A 91 -11.31 -2.52 -3.61
N PHE A 92 -10.14 -3.11 -3.79
CA PHE A 92 -9.81 -3.77 -5.06
C PHE A 92 -10.69 -4.99 -5.34
N TYR A 93 -11.07 -5.76 -4.32
CA TYR A 93 -12.03 -6.86 -4.46
C TYR A 93 -13.48 -6.37 -4.65
N GLU A 94 -13.86 -5.21 -4.12
CA GLU A 94 -15.18 -4.62 -4.32
C GLU A 94 -15.37 -4.10 -5.76
N GLU A 95 -14.36 -3.37 -6.26
CA GLU A 95 -14.36 -2.74 -7.59
C GLU A 95 -14.02 -3.74 -8.70
N GLY A 96 -13.10 -4.67 -8.44
CA GLY A 96 -12.58 -5.61 -9.42
C GLY A 96 -11.40 -5.06 -10.20
N VAL A 97 -10.18 -5.16 -9.64
CA VAL A 97 -8.94 -4.77 -10.31
C VAL A 97 -8.32 -5.97 -11.03
N MET A 98 -8.72 -6.16 -12.29
CA MET A 98 -8.20 -7.24 -13.13
C MET A 98 -6.70 -7.06 -13.45
N PRO A 99 -5.95 -8.16 -13.63
CA PRO A 99 -6.40 -9.56 -13.61
C PRO A 99 -6.34 -10.23 -12.23
N PHE A 100 -5.84 -9.55 -11.19
CA PHE A 100 -5.49 -10.21 -9.92
C PHE A 100 -6.57 -10.11 -8.84
N PHE A 101 -7.42 -9.09 -8.92
CA PHE A 101 -8.49 -8.85 -7.95
C PHE A 101 -9.82 -8.91 -8.68
N ALA A 102 -10.27 -10.12 -9.02
CA ALA A 102 -11.64 -10.31 -9.52
C ALA A 102 -12.64 -9.83 -8.45
N ARG A 103 -13.82 -9.35 -8.89
CA ARG A 103 -14.83 -8.88 -7.95
C ARG A 103 -15.24 -10.01 -7.01
N ASP A 104 -15.05 -9.78 -5.72
CA ASP A 104 -15.36 -10.75 -4.68
C ASP A 104 -15.76 -10.00 -3.40
N GLN A 105 -17.07 -9.88 -3.22
CA GLN A 105 -17.62 -9.12 -2.10
C GLN A 105 -17.31 -9.76 -0.74
N LYS A 106 -17.17 -11.10 -0.67
CA LYS A 106 -16.84 -11.79 0.57
C LYS A 106 -15.42 -11.45 1.00
N ARG A 107 -14.47 -11.58 0.06
CA ARG A 107 -13.07 -11.22 0.32
C ARG A 107 -12.90 -9.72 0.62
N ALA A 108 -13.69 -8.86 -0.02
CA ALA A 108 -13.71 -7.44 0.29
C ALA A 108 -14.11 -7.18 1.76
N GLN A 109 -15.23 -7.78 2.19
CA GLN A 109 -15.71 -7.67 3.57
C GLN A 109 -14.69 -8.21 4.58
N GLU A 110 -14.12 -9.39 4.35
CA GLU A 110 -13.07 -9.96 5.21
C GLU A 110 -11.88 -9.01 5.37
N CYS A 111 -11.46 -8.33 4.28
CA CYS A 111 -10.39 -7.34 4.33
C CYS A 111 -10.80 -6.10 5.13
N PHE A 112 -12.04 -5.64 5.01
CA PHE A 112 -12.56 -4.51 5.80
C PHE A 112 -12.66 -4.84 7.29
N TYR A 113 -13.17 -6.01 7.66
CA TYR A 113 -13.20 -6.45 9.06
C TYR A 113 -11.79 -6.52 9.66
N LYS A 114 -10.85 -7.17 8.98
CA LYS A 114 -9.44 -7.23 9.43
C LYS A 114 -8.79 -5.85 9.54
N ALA A 115 -9.08 -4.95 8.60
CA ALA A 115 -8.60 -3.57 8.67
C ALA A 115 -9.19 -2.82 9.88
N ALA A 116 -10.48 -3.04 10.19
CA ALA A 116 -11.16 -2.45 11.34
C ALA A 116 -10.62 -2.97 12.68
N GLU A 117 -10.38 -4.28 12.79
CA GLU A 117 -9.75 -4.91 13.97
C GLU A 117 -8.35 -4.35 14.23
N LEU A 118 -7.60 -4.06 13.16
CA LEU A 118 -6.28 -3.42 13.24
C LEU A 118 -6.33 -1.89 13.41
N GLY A 119 -7.52 -1.32 13.63
CA GLY A 119 -7.72 0.08 13.97
C GLY A 119 -7.73 1.05 12.78
N HIS A 120 -8.05 0.59 11.56
CA HIS A 120 -8.18 1.49 10.41
C HIS A 120 -9.49 2.31 10.51
N PRO A 121 -9.45 3.65 10.64
CA PRO A 121 -10.64 4.44 10.97
C PRO A 121 -11.77 4.32 9.95
N LEU A 122 -11.45 4.34 8.65
CA LEU A 122 -12.45 4.19 7.59
C LEU A 122 -13.06 2.79 7.59
N ALA A 123 -12.28 1.78 7.96
CA ALA A 123 -12.77 0.41 7.99
C ALA A 123 -13.71 0.20 9.18
N GLN A 124 -13.37 0.75 10.36
CA GLN A 124 -14.25 0.75 11.53
C GLN A 124 -15.59 1.39 11.21
N SER A 125 -15.58 2.60 10.64
CA SER A 125 -16.82 3.28 10.24
C SER A 125 -17.64 2.51 9.19
N HIS A 126 -16.96 1.78 8.30
CA HIS A 126 -17.62 0.99 7.25
C HIS A 126 -18.29 -0.26 7.81
N VAL A 127 -17.61 -0.97 8.70
CA VAL A 127 -18.14 -2.15 9.39
C VAL A 127 -19.30 -1.75 10.30
N GLU A 128 -19.14 -0.71 11.11
CA GLU A 128 -20.21 -0.19 11.98
C GLU A 128 -21.47 0.22 11.19
N ALA A 129 -21.30 0.77 9.98
CA ALA A 129 -22.43 1.11 9.12
C ALA A 129 -23.09 -0.12 8.48
N SER A 130 -22.36 -1.23 8.31
CA SER A 130 -22.90 -2.48 7.76
C SER A 130 -23.65 -3.34 8.78
N GLU A 131 -23.44 -3.08 10.08
CA GLU A 131 -24.08 -3.77 11.20
C GLU A 131 -25.37 -3.08 11.69
N ARG A 132 -25.69 -1.89 11.16
CA ARG A 132 -26.92 -1.14 11.44
C ARG A 132 -27.99 -1.42 10.41
#